data_AF-F4MPQ4-F1
#
_entry.id   AF-F4MPQ4-F1
#
_cell.length_a   1.000
_cell.length_b   1.000
_cell.length_c   1.000
_cell.angle_alpha   90.00
_cell.angle_beta   90.00
_cell.angle_gamma   90.00
#
_symmetry.space_group_name_H-M   'P 1'
#
loop_
_entity.id
_entity.type
_entity.pdbx_description
1 polymer ?
#
loop_
_entity_poly.entity_id
_entity_poly.type
_entity_poly.pdbx_seq_one_letter_code
_entity_poly.pdbx_strand_id
1 'polypeptide(L)'
;MGIEAGKIYKNRNQEYIFFIAKDKDDEIINGHSINRPFIIFYSDDKVYYLSAKSISKKNRKKTLADKFNVVFKTDLFGEDKEVAINCSVINIMDRKLFESLYVEDDDMNNFQTTPWHYDKIMGTLYRYFDEITYAEASHIDNDTQQLVWKSTLESKLNKLDCLKVIKGYNYLLFESDISRKELLDKPDKFFSLVTSFYERVKFETQEDFDEYVITHQEMESIKYEVHIKNAIKELKQNLEKEKNNINY
;
A
#
# COMPACT_ATOMS: atom_id res chain seq x y z
N MET A 1 -17.95 4.65 0.41
CA MET A 1 -17.20 4.56 -0.86
C MET A 1 -16.88 3.10 -1.11
N GLY A 2 -16.75 2.66 -2.37
CA GLY A 2 -16.39 1.27 -2.70
C GLY A 2 -14.87 1.03 -2.58
N ILE A 3 -14.45 -0.23 -2.61
CA ILE A 3 -13.02 -0.58 -2.59
C ILE A 3 -12.39 -0.28 -3.95
N GLU A 4 -11.15 0.24 -3.94
CA GLU A 4 -10.34 0.47 -5.14
C GLU A 4 -9.02 -0.29 -5.08
N ALA A 5 -8.56 -0.75 -6.24
CA ALA A 5 -7.30 -1.44 -6.40
C ALA A 5 -6.58 -1.01 -7.69
N GLY A 6 -5.30 -0.71 -7.58
CA GLY A 6 -4.44 -0.43 -8.73
C GLY A 6 -4.69 0.92 -9.38
N LYS A 7 -5.12 1.93 -8.61
CA LYS A 7 -5.30 3.29 -9.12
C LYS A 7 -4.00 4.08 -9.07
N ILE A 8 -3.84 5.03 -9.98
CA ILE A 8 -2.66 5.90 -10.08
C ILE A 8 -3.13 7.35 -9.99
N TYR A 9 -2.42 8.13 -9.18
CA TYR A 9 -2.65 9.56 -8.99
C TYR A 9 -1.34 10.32 -9.12
N LYS A 10 -1.37 11.50 -9.75
CA LYS A 10 -0.15 12.27 -10.04
C LYS A 10 -0.32 13.78 -9.94
N ASN A 11 -1.37 14.34 -10.50
CA ASN A 11 -1.50 15.80 -10.65
C ASN A 11 -2.20 16.40 -9.44
N ARG A 12 -1.43 17.11 -8.62
CA ARG A 12 -1.93 17.69 -7.37
C ARG A 12 -2.42 19.12 -7.52
N ASN A 13 -3.37 19.50 -6.66
CA ASN A 13 -3.78 20.89 -6.49
C ASN A 13 -2.59 21.74 -6.05
N GLN A 14 -2.38 22.86 -6.74
CA GLN A 14 -1.23 23.75 -6.48
C GLN A 14 -1.32 24.48 -5.14
N GLU A 15 -2.51 24.55 -4.54
CA GLU A 15 -2.73 25.07 -3.19
C GLU A 15 -1.95 24.27 -2.14
N TYR A 16 -1.82 22.96 -2.33
CA TYR A 16 -1.08 22.08 -1.44
C TYR A 16 0.33 21.86 -2.00
N ILE A 17 1.34 22.51 -1.41
CA ILE A 17 2.75 22.42 -1.88
C ILE A 17 3.62 21.46 -1.06
N PHE A 18 3.07 20.82 -0.02
CA PHE A 18 3.80 19.90 0.86
C PHE A 18 3.91 18.48 0.28
N PHE A 19 4.94 17.72 0.63
CA PHE A 19 5.06 16.33 0.19
C PHE A 19 4.17 15.39 1.02
N ILE A 20 3.59 14.38 0.36
CA ILE A 20 2.62 13.45 0.98
C ILE A 20 3.18 12.05 1.19
N ALA A 21 4.50 11.84 1.13
CA ALA A 21 5.06 10.51 1.28
C ALA A 21 6.38 10.55 2.05
N LYS A 22 6.58 9.53 2.86
CA LYS A 22 7.83 9.21 3.55
C LYS A 22 8.53 8.02 2.92
N ASP A 23 9.83 7.93 3.13
CA ASP A 23 10.64 6.76 2.79
C ASP A 23 10.71 5.75 3.95
N LYS A 24 11.52 4.69 3.78
CA LYS A 24 11.65 3.63 4.78
C LYS A 24 12.30 4.08 6.09
N ASP A 25 13.02 5.20 6.06
CA ASP A 25 13.77 5.76 7.19
C ASP A 25 12.91 6.83 7.91
N ASP A 26 11.60 6.90 7.61
CA ASP A 26 10.60 7.85 8.12
C ASP A 26 10.83 9.31 7.68
N GLU A 27 11.70 9.52 6.69
CA GLU A 27 12.01 10.83 6.14
C GLU A 27 11.06 11.21 5.01
N ILE A 28 10.68 12.49 4.93
CA ILE A 28 9.83 12.99 3.86
C ILE A 28 10.57 12.84 2.51
N ILE A 29 9.90 12.24 1.52
CA ILE A 29 10.42 12.11 0.15
C ILE A 29 10.35 13.49 -0.52
N ASN A 30 11.37 14.29 -0.24
CA ASN A 30 11.58 15.58 -0.85
C ASN A 30 12.13 15.39 -2.27
N GLY A 31 11.43 15.92 -3.28
CA GLY A 31 11.79 15.80 -4.69
C GLY A 31 11.59 17.11 -5.44
N HIS A 32 11.93 17.11 -6.73
CA HIS A 32 11.85 18.32 -7.57
C HIS A 32 10.42 18.75 -7.93
N SER A 33 9.38 17.98 -7.58
CA SER A 33 7.98 18.32 -7.88
C SER A 33 7.01 17.62 -6.92
N ILE A 34 5.92 18.32 -6.58
CA ILE A 34 4.77 17.78 -5.84
C ILE A 34 3.94 16.79 -6.67
N ASN A 35 4.05 16.84 -8.01
CA ASN A 35 3.32 15.97 -8.94
C ASN A 35 4.02 14.62 -9.14
N ARG A 36 4.45 14.01 -8.03
CA ARG A 36 5.02 12.67 -8.04
C ARG A 36 3.86 11.68 -8.24
N PRO A 37 3.99 10.71 -9.16
CA PRO A 37 2.99 9.67 -9.28
C PRO A 37 3.01 8.73 -8.07
N PHE A 38 1.82 8.35 -7.61
CA PHE A 38 1.57 7.36 -6.58
C PHE A 38 0.68 6.27 -7.12
N ILE A 39 0.98 5.03 -6.75
CA ILE A 39 0.13 3.88 -7.05
C ILE A 39 -0.56 3.42 -5.77
N ILE A 40 -1.87 3.38 -5.81
CA ILE A 40 -2.76 2.91 -4.77
C ILE A 40 -3.00 1.43 -5.03
N PHE A 41 -2.37 0.56 -4.24
CA PHE A 41 -2.57 -0.88 -4.41
C PHE A 41 -3.86 -1.35 -3.74
N TYR A 42 -4.36 -0.60 -2.75
CA TYR A 42 -5.62 -0.84 -2.07
C TYR A 42 -6.15 0.46 -1.49
N SER A 43 -7.46 0.67 -1.59
CA SER A 43 -8.14 1.75 -0.88
C SER A 43 -9.56 1.35 -0.51
N ASP A 44 -9.97 1.80 0.67
CA ASP A 44 -11.31 1.67 1.21
C ASP A 44 -11.75 3.01 1.85
N ASP A 45 -11.79 3.12 3.18
CA ASP A 45 -11.88 4.39 3.89
C ASP A 45 -10.50 5.06 4.02
N LYS A 46 -9.41 4.28 3.84
CA LYS A 46 -8.04 4.75 3.72
C LYS A 46 -7.49 4.48 2.33
N VAL A 47 -6.40 5.16 1.98
CA VAL A 47 -5.62 4.93 0.76
C VAL A 47 -4.25 4.37 1.17
N TYR A 48 -3.89 3.21 0.63
CA TYR A 48 -2.58 2.58 0.84
C TYR A 48 -1.79 2.68 -0.46
N TYR A 49 -0.73 3.50 -0.44
CA TYR A 49 -0.06 3.94 -1.66
C TYR A 49 1.46 3.86 -1.58
N LEU A 50 2.05 3.69 -2.76
CA LEU A 50 3.49 3.58 -2.98
C LEU A 50 3.96 4.71 -3.88
N SER A 51 5.16 5.20 -3.61
CA SER A 51 5.77 6.24 -4.42
C SER A 51 6.43 5.69 -5.68
N ALA A 52 6.20 6.36 -6.81
CA ALA A 52 6.89 6.09 -8.06
C ALA A 52 7.98 7.14 -8.31
N LYS A 53 9.08 6.73 -8.94
CA LYS A 53 10.15 7.64 -9.38
C LYS A 53 10.63 7.25 -10.78
N SER A 54 10.94 8.25 -11.60
CA SER A 54 11.62 8.00 -12.87
C SER A 54 13.06 7.55 -12.65
N ILE A 55 13.51 6.61 -13.48
CA ILE A 55 14.89 6.14 -13.49
C ILE A 55 15.70 7.01 -14.47
N SER A 56 16.72 7.67 -13.95
CA SER A 56 17.67 8.48 -14.71
C SER A 56 19.07 7.89 -14.61
N LYS A 57 20.00 8.35 -15.47
CA LYS A 57 21.41 7.92 -15.40
C LYS A 57 22.01 8.10 -14.00
N LYS A 58 21.63 9.17 -13.29
CA LYS A 58 22.14 9.50 -11.94
C LYS A 58 21.68 8.52 -10.86
N ASN A 59 20.42 8.08 -10.90
CA ASN A 59 19.84 7.24 -9.83
C ASN A 59 19.76 5.74 -10.20
N ARG A 60 20.07 5.36 -11.46
CA ARG A 60 19.90 4.00 -11.99
C ARG A 60 20.54 2.93 -11.12
N LYS A 61 21.84 3.04 -10.84
CA LYS A 61 22.58 2.02 -10.08
C LYS A 61 21.94 1.76 -8.72
N LYS A 62 21.66 2.81 -7.95
CA LYS A 62 21.03 2.70 -6.62
C LYS A 62 19.61 2.13 -6.73
N THR A 63 18.83 2.58 -7.72
CA THR A 63 17.44 2.15 -7.90
C THR A 63 17.34 0.66 -8.27
N LEU A 64 18.19 0.19 -9.18
CA LEU A 64 18.19 -1.20 -9.63
C LEU A 64 18.78 -2.18 -8.61
N ALA A 65 19.67 -1.71 -7.73
CA ALA A 65 20.27 -2.53 -6.68
C ALA A 65 19.36 -2.73 -5.46
N ASP A 66 18.33 -1.89 -5.32
CA ASP A 66 17.43 -1.91 -4.19
C ASP A 66 16.29 -2.92 -4.42
N LYS A 67 16.32 -3.99 -3.62
CA LYS A 67 15.41 -5.15 -3.72
C LYS A 67 13.93 -4.80 -3.58
N PHE A 68 13.60 -3.67 -2.96
CA PHE A 68 12.22 -3.22 -2.78
C PHE A 68 11.67 -2.50 -4.01
N ASN A 69 12.49 -2.14 -5.00
CA ASN A 69 12.00 -1.44 -6.18
C ASN A 69 11.44 -2.43 -7.21
N VAL A 70 10.23 -2.17 -7.68
CA VAL A 70 9.67 -2.79 -8.89
C VAL A 70 9.94 -1.88 -10.07
N VAL A 71 10.64 -2.38 -11.10
CA VAL A 71 11.07 -1.57 -12.25
C VAL A 71 10.24 -1.92 -13.47
N PHE A 72 9.69 -0.88 -14.11
CA PHE A 72 8.97 -0.97 -15.37
C PHE A 72 9.71 -0.24 -16.48
N LYS A 73 9.57 -0.75 -17.71
CA LYS A 73 10.21 -0.18 -18.90
C LYS A 73 9.49 1.07 -19.40
N THR A 74 8.17 1.03 -19.35
CA THR A 74 7.29 2.18 -19.55
C THR A 74 6.94 2.81 -18.22
N ASP A 75 6.44 4.03 -18.25
CA ASP A 75 5.91 4.66 -17.05
C ASP A 75 4.54 4.07 -16.68
N LEU A 76 3.91 4.66 -15.67
CA LEU A 76 2.62 4.20 -15.16
C LEU A 76 1.43 4.53 -16.10
N PHE A 77 1.64 5.36 -17.11
CA PHE A 77 0.64 5.80 -18.08
C PHE A 77 0.89 5.26 -19.49
N GLY A 78 1.96 4.47 -19.67
CA GLY A 78 2.30 3.79 -20.92
C GLY A 78 3.36 4.50 -21.78
N GLU A 79 3.95 5.59 -21.31
CA GLU A 79 5.03 6.29 -22.04
C GLU A 79 6.36 5.52 -21.97
N ASP A 80 7.21 5.67 -22.99
CA ASP A 80 8.55 5.05 -23.05
C ASP A 80 9.55 5.72 -22.10
N LYS A 81 9.36 5.46 -20.81
CA LYS A 81 10.15 6.04 -19.73
C LYS A 81 10.21 5.09 -18.54
N GLU A 82 11.42 4.61 -18.24
CA GLU A 82 11.60 3.70 -17.11
C GLU A 82 11.23 4.35 -15.77
N VAL A 83 10.44 3.63 -14.97
CA VAL A 83 10.04 4.02 -13.62
C VAL A 83 10.32 2.90 -12.62
N ALA A 84 10.51 3.28 -11.37
CA ALA A 84 10.59 2.38 -10.23
C ALA A 84 9.50 2.71 -9.22
N ILE A 85 8.79 1.70 -8.75
CA ILE A 85 7.86 1.78 -7.62
C ILE A 85 8.60 1.31 -6.38
N ASN A 86 8.64 2.15 -5.35
CA ASN A 86 9.27 1.80 -4.09
C ASN A 86 8.27 1.06 -3.19
N CYS A 87 8.53 -0.23 -2.93
CA CYS A 87 7.73 -1.07 -2.03
C CYS A 87 8.32 -1.18 -0.61
N SER A 88 9.35 -0.41 -0.24
CA SER A 88 9.98 -0.45 1.09
C SER A 88 9.14 0.22 2.17
N VAL A 89 8.19 1.06 1.76
CA VAL A 89 7.32 1.82 2.64
C VAL A 89 5.93 1.90 2.04
N ILE A 90 4.93 1.61 2.86
CA ILE A 90 3.52 1.85 2.52
C ILE A 90 3.12 3.15 3.20
N ASN A 91 2.70 4.13 2.41
CA ASN A 91 2.13 5.36 2.93
C ASN A 91 0.60 5.18 3.02
N ILE A 92 0.00 5.72 4.07
CA ILE A 92 -1.42 5.59 4.39
C ILE A 92 -2.00 6.98 4.65
N MET A 93 -3.24 7.21 4.20
CA MET A 93 -3.97 8.45 4.46
C MET A 93 -5.47 8.15 4.48
N ASP A 94 -6.26 8.94 5.20
CA ASP A 94 -7.72 8.96 5.01
C ASP A 94 -8.03 9.24 3.53
N ARG A 95 -8.99 8.51 2.98
CA ARG A 95 -9.28 8.58 1.54
C ARG A 95 -9.80 9.95 1.11
N LYS A 96 -10.68 10.57 1.89
CA LYS A 96 -11.23 11.89 1.54
C LYS A 96 -10.13 12.94 1.57
N LEU A 97 -9.26 12.87 2.58
CA LEU A 97 -8.08 13.73 2.66
C LEU A 97 -7.16 13.51 1.46
N PHE A 98 -6.89 12.26 1.08
CA PHE A 98 -6.03 11.97 -0.06
C PHE A 98 -6.60 12.54 -1.36
N GLU A 99 -7.86 12.24 -1.66
CA GLU A 99 -8.54 12.66 -2.89
C GLU A 99 -8.62 14.19 -3.00
N SER A 100 -8.82 14.92 -1.88
CA SER A 100 -8.87 16.39 -1.89
C SER A 100 -7.55 17.05 -2.29
N LEU A 101 -6.42 16.33 -2.26
CA LEU A 101 -5.12 16.87 -2.67
C LEU A 101 -4.92 16.89 -4.19
N TYR A 102 -5.79 16.24 -4.96
CA TYR A 102 -5.63 16.05 -6.40
C TYR A 102 -6.62 16.89 -7.22
N VAL A 103 -6.20 17.23 -8.44
CA VAL A 103 -7.07 17.92 -9.39
C VAL A 103 -8.19 16.96 -9.81
N GLU A 104 -9.43 17.40 -9.61
CA GLU A 104 -10.64 16.68 -10.04
C GLU A 104 -10.68 16.58 -11.57
N ASP A 105 -11.17 15.45 -12.09
CA ASP A 105 -11.30 15.17 -13.53
C ASP A 105 -10.00 15.27 -14.37
N ASP A 106 -8.83 15.12 -13.75
CA ASP A 106 -7.55 15.03 -14.47
C ASP A 106 -7.25 13.60 -14.94
N ASP A 107 -6.91 13.42 -16.22
CA ASP A 107 -6.67 12.12 -16.84
C ASP A 107 -5.49 11.32 -16.23
N MET A 108 -4.59 11.98 -15.47
CA MET A 108 -3.49 11.33 -14.75
C MET A 108 -3.84 10.97 -13.30
N ASN A 109 -5.08 11.24 -12.87
CA ASN A 109 -5.63 10.88 -11.57
C ASN A 109 -6.71 9.80 -11.72
N ASN A 110 -6.86 8.95 -10.70
CA ASN A 110 -7.73 7.77 -10.75
C ASN A 110 -7.49 6.84 -11.96
N PHE A 111 -6.28 6.87 -12.54
CA PHE A 111 -5.92 6.10 -13.71
C PHE A 111 -5.73 4.62 -13.33
N GLN A 112 -6.32 3.69 -14.10
CA GLN A 112 -6.21 2.26 -13.82
C GLN A 112 -4.88 1.70 -14.31
N THR A 113 -4.07 1.14 -13.41
CA THR A 113 -2.85 0.43 -13.78
C THR A 113 -3.16 -0.88 -14.51
N THR A 114 -2.17 -1.43 -15.21
CA THR A 114 -2.34 -2.74 -15.86
C THR A 114 -2.31 -3.88 -14.82
N PRO A 115 -3.04 -4.99 -15.05
CA PRO A 115 -2.97 -6.17 -14.18
C PRO A 115 -1.52 -6.64 -13.95
N TRP A 116 -0.70 -6.62 -14.99
CA TRP A 116 0.72 -7.01 -14.91
C TRP A 116 1.56 -6.12 -13.99
N HIS A 117 1.31 -4.80 -14.00
CA HIS A 117 1.98 -3.89 -13.07
C HIS A 117 1.51 -4.15 -11.63
N TYR A 118 0.19 -4.24 -11.43
CA TYR A 118 -0.40 -4.54 -10.13
C TYR A 118 0.16 -5.83 -9.53
N ASP A 119 0.18 -6.90 -10.33
CA ASP A 119 0.61 -8.23 -9.90
C ASP A 119 2.08 -8.27 -9.48
N LYS A 120 2.96 -7.59 -10.22
CA LYS A 120 4.37 -7.46 -9.86
C LYS A 120 4.57 -6.68 -8.55
N ILE A 121 3.80 -5.61 -8.36
CA ILE A 121 3.84 -4.81 -7.13
C ILE A 121 3.40 -5.65 -5.94
N MET A 122 2.25 -6.33 -6.03
CA MET A 122 1.73 -7.18 -4.97
C MET A 122 2.66 -8.35 -4.65
N GLY A 123 3.30 -8.95 -5.66
CA GLY A 123 4.30 -10.00 -5.46
C GLY A 123 5.55 -9.51 -4.71
N THR A 124 6.04 -8.30 -5.01
CA THR A 124 7.17 -7.70 -4.28
C THR A 124 6.78 -7.32 -2.85
N LEU A 125 5.60 -6.72 -2.65
CA LEU A 125 5.07 -6.41 -1.33
C LEU A 125 4.95 -7.67 -0.46
N TYR A 126 4.46 -8.77 -1.03
CA TYR A 126 4.35 -10.05 -0.34
C TYR A 126 5.72 -10.62 0.05
N ARG A 127 6.66 -10.64 -0.90
CA ARG A 127 8.00 -11.18 -0.69
C ARG A 127 8.75 -10.50 0.46
N TYR A 128 8.58 -9.18 0.60
CA TYR A 128 9.31 -8.39 1.60
C TYR A 128 8.42 -7.84 2.71
N PHE A 129 7.23 -8.42 2.91
CA PHE A 129 6.18 -7.90 3.76
C PHE A 129 6.65 -7.53 5.18
N ASP A 130 7.49 -8.38 5.79
CA ASP A 130 7.97 -8.17 7.16
C ASP A 130 9.02 -7.06 7.30
N GLU A 131 9.61 -6.63 6.19
CA GLU A 131 10.62 -5.56 6.14
C GLU A 131 10.02 -4.21 5.73
N ILE A 132 8.71 -4.13 5.48
CA ILE A 132 8.03 -2.90 5.05
C ILE A 132 7.83 -1.94 6.22
N THR A 133 8.17 -0.68 6.02
CA THR A 133 7.83 0.44 6.90
C THR A 133 6.43 0.99 6.59
N TYR A 134 5.73 1.51 7.60
CA TYR A 134 4.41 2.11 7.45
C TYR A 134 4.42 3.56 7.92
N ALA A 135 3.85 4.46 7.13
CA ALA A 135 3.76 5.88 7.44
C ALA A 135 2.33 6.38 7.19
N GLU A 136 1.62 6.79 8.24
CA GLU A 136 0.24 7.27 8.11
C GLU A 136 0.14 8.78 8.34
N ALA A 137 -0.48 9.48 7.40
CA ALA A 137 -0.87 10.87 7.56
C ALA A 137 -2.18 10.98 8.36
N SER A 138 -2.25 11.96 9.25
CA SER A 138 -3.40 12.21 10.12
C SER A 138 -4.32 13.29 9.52
N HIS A 139 -3.80 14.50 9.35
CA HIS A 139 -4.55 15.67 8.89
C HIS A 139 -3.59 16.73 8.34
N ILE A 140 -4.16 17.79 7.76
CA ILE A 140 -3.43 19.02 7.44
C ILE A 140 -3.51 19.94 8.65
N ASP A 141 -2.36 20.41 9.12
CA ASP A 141 -2.27 21.43 10.16
C ASP A 141 -2.73 22.78 9.60
N ASN A 142 -3.70 23.41 10.27
CA ASN A 142 -4.32 24.63 9.77
C ASN A 142 -3.36 25.83 9.74
N ASP A 143 -2.40 25.87 10.65
CA ASP A 143 -1.50 27.02 10.81
C ASP A 143 -0.32 26.96 9.83
N THR A 144 0.26 25.76 9.70
CA THR A 144 1.46 25.53 8.87
C THR A 144 1.15 25.05 7.46
N GLN A 145 -0.10 24.62 7.20
CA GLN A 145 -0.52 24.01 5.93
C GLN A 145 0.39 22.83 5.55
N GLN A 146 0.78 22.02 6.54
CA GLN A 146 1.60 20.81 6.35
C GLN A 146 0.83 19.56 6.79
N LEU A 147 1.23 18.40 6.29
CA LEU A 147 0.72 17.13 6.81
C LEU A 147 1.30 16.83 8.19
N VAL A 148 0.39 16.57 9.13
CA VAL A 148 0.72 15.96 10.40
C VAL A 148 0.73 14.45 10.23
N TRP A 149 1.87 13.83 10.56
CA TRP A 149 2.04 12.38 10.50
C TRP A 149 1.69 11.76 11.84
N LYS A 150 1.06 10.58 11.81
CA LYS A 150 0.86 9.76 13.00
C LYS A 150 2.19 9.22 13.50
N SER A 151 2.22 8.79 14.75
CA SER A 151 3.39 8.12 15.31
C SER A 151 3.72 6.83 14.54
N THR A 152 4.98 6.40 14.63
CA THR A 152 5.42 5.12 14.04
C THR A 152 4.61 3.93 14.60
N LEU A 153 4.22 3.99 15.87
CA LEU A 153 3.44 2.92 16.51
C LEU A 153 2.02 2.83 15.95
N GLU A 154 1.33 3.95 15.84
CA GLU A 154 0.01 4.01 15.21
C GLU A 154 0.08 3.54 13.75
N SER A 155 1.09 4.01 13.01
CA SER A 155 1.29 3.62 11.62
C SER A 155 1.51 2.12 11.46
N LYS A 156 2.20 1.46 12.42
CA LYS A 156 2.41 0.00 12.44
C LYS A 156 1.13 -0.81 12.59
N LEU A 157 0.03 -0.23 13.11
CA LEU A 157 -1.25 -0.94 13.18
C LEU A 157 -1.79 -1.28 11.79
N ASN A 158 -1.47 -0.48 10.77
CA ASN A 158 -1.83 -0.74 9.38
C ASN A 158 -1.16 -2.01 8.81
N LYS A 159 -0.15 -2.58 9.50
CA LYS A 159 0.43 -3.88 9.13
C LYS A 159 -0.62 -4.99 9.14
N LEU A 160 -1.62 -4.93 10.02
CA LEU A 160 -2.70 -5.94 10.07
C LEU A 160 -3.59 -5.86 8.83
N ASP A 161 -4.00 -4.66 8.42
CA ASP A 161 -4.79 -4.48 7.20
C ASP A 161 -4.00 -4.89 5.96
N CYS A 162 -2.72 -4.48 5.90
CA CYS A 162 -1.84 -4.85 4.81
C CYS A 162 -1.55 -6.35 4.75
N LEU A 163 -1.54 -7.05 5.89
CA LEU A 163 -1.42 -8.51 5.93
C LEU A 163 -2.59 -9.16 5.17
N LYS A 164 -3.82 -8.74 5.50
CA LYS A 164 -5.04 -9.25 4.90
C LYS A 164 -5.07 -8.99 3.39
N VAL A 165 -4.76 -7.76 2.98
CA VAL A 165 -4.77 -7.34 1.57
C VAL A 165 -3.67 -8.03 0.77
N ILE A 166 -2.42 -7.95 1.22
CA ILE A 166 -1.25 -8.39 0.44
C ILE A 166 -1.14 -9.91 0.44
N LYS A 167 -1.27 -10.58 1.59
CA LYS A 167 -1.21 -12.04 1.62
C LYS A 167 -2.47 -12.64 1.03
N GLY A 168 -3.64 -12.08 1.37
CA GLY A 168 -4.91 -12.52 0.81
C GLY A 168 -4.93 -12.49 -0.72
N TYR A 169 -4.47 -11.39 -1.33
CA TYR A 169 -4.35 -11.31 -2.79
C TYR A 169 -3.47 -12.45 -3.36
N ASN A 170 -2.34 -12.73 -2.72
CA ASN A 170 -1.45 -13.79 -3.20
C ASN A 170 -2.11 -15.17 -3.09
N TYR A 171 -2.87 -15.44 -2.03
CA TYR A 171 -3.61 -16.69 -1.86
C TYR A 171 -4.77 -16.83 -2.85
N LEU A 172 -5.51 -15.76 -3.11
CA LEU A 172 -6.61 -15.78 -4.08
C LEU A 172 -6.18 -16.19 -5.49
N LEU A 173 -4.96 -15.80 -5.90
CA LEU A 173 -4.41 -16.20 -7.19
C LEU A 173 -4.06 -17.70 -7.28
N PHE A 174 -3.94 -18.40 -6.16
CA PHE A 174 -3.71 -19.85 -6.14
C PHE A 174 -5.01 -20.68 -6.13
N GLU A 175 -6.15 -20.08 -5.79
CA GLU A 175 -7.43 -20.77 -5.62
C GLU A 175 -8.45 -20.49 -6.74
N SER A 176 -8.10 -19.67 -7.74
CA SER A 176 -8.96 -19.46 -8.90
C SER A 176 -8.88 -20.62 -9.88
N ASP A 177 -10.03 -21.11 -10.35
CA ASP A 177 -10.13 -22.04 -11.49
C ASP A 177 -9.60 -21.44 -12.81
N ILE A 178 -9.40 -20.13 -12.86
CA ILE A 178 -8.85 -19.41 -14.01
C ILE A 178 -7.34 -19.27 -13.82
N SER A 179 -6.56 -19.60 -14.85
CA SER A 179 -5.11 -19.46 -14.73
C SER A 179 -4.72 -17.99 -14.54
N ARG A 180 -3.72 -17.73 -13.68
CA ARG A 180 -3.20 -16.37 -13.42
C ARG A 180 -2.88 -15.60 -14.71
N LYS A 181 -2.34 -16.28 -15.71
CA LYS A 181 -2.03 -15.68 -17.02
C LYS A 181 -3.28 -15.18 -17.74
N GLU A 182 -4.34 -15.99 -17.80
CA GLU A 182 -5.60 -15.62 -18.46
C GLU A 182 -6.33 -14.48 -17.73
N LEU A 183 -6.17 -14.38 -16.42
CA LEU A 183 -6.68 -13.27 -15.61
C LEU A 183 -5.93 -11.97 -15.93
N LEU A 184 -4.59 -12.01 -15.99
CA LEU A 184 -3.77 -10.83 -16.28
C LEU A 184 -4.03 -10.24 -17.68
N ASP A 185 -4.48 -11.06 -18.63
CA ASP A 185 -4.85 -10.63 -19.98
C ASP A 185 -6.29 -10.07 -20.07
N LYS A 186 -7.05 -10.02 -18.96
CA LYS A 186 -8.44 -9.53 -18.89
C LYS A 186 -8.59 -8.47 -17.80
N PRO A 187 -8.21 -7.21 -18.06
CA PRO A 187 -8.14 -6.16 -17.03
C PRO A 187 -9.40 -5.97 -16.20
N ASP A 188 -10.57 -5.86 -16.83
CA ASP A 188 -11.83 -5.63 -16.10
C ASP A 188 -12.19 -6.79 -15.18
N LYS A 189 -11.98 -8.03 -15.66
CA LYS A 189 -12.21 -9.24 -14.85
C LYS A 189 -11.22 -9.35 -13.71
N PHE A 190 -9.96 -9.00 -13.97
CA PHE A 190 -8.90 -9.01 -12.97
C PHE A 190 -9.24 -8.06 -11.81
N PHE A 191 -9.51 -6.79 -12.10
CA PHE A 191 -9.77 -5.82 -11.05
C PHE A 191 -11.11 -6.07 -10.35
N SER A 192 -12.14 -6.51 -11.07
CA SER A 192 -13.40 -6.94 -10.45
C SER A 192 -13.19 -8.08 -9.45
N LEU A 193 -12.38 -9.09 -9.80
CA LEU A 193 -12.09 -10.20 -8.88
C LEU A 193 -11.31 -9.72 -7.65
N VAL A 194 -10.30 -8.86 -7.86
CA VAL A 194 -9.48 -8.30 -6.78
C VAL A 194 -10.33 -7.44 -5.83
N THR A 195 -11.20 -6.57 -6.34
CA THR A 195 -12.05 -5.74 -5.49
C THR A 195 -13.08 -6.59 -4.75
N SER A 196 -13.74 -7.55 -5.40
CA SER A 196 -14.69 -8.45 -4.73
C SER A 196 -14.03 -9.32 -3.67
N PHE A 197 -12.76 -9.68 -3.84
CA PHE A 197 -12.00 -10.32 -2.78
C PHE A 197 -11.79 -9.43 -1.57
N TYR A 198 -11.32 -8.21 -1.78
CA TYR A 198 -11.10 -7.29 -0.68
C TYR A 198 -12.41 -6.91 0.02
N GLU A 199 -13.52 -6.84 -0.70
CA GLU A 199 -14.84 -6.66 -0.11
C GLU A 199 -15.17 -7.81 0.84
N ARG A 200 -14.97 -9.06 0.41
CA ARG A 200 -15.16 -10.23 1.29
C ARG A 200 -14.24 -10.19 2.50
N VAL A 201 -12.94 -9.94 2.31
CA VAL A 201 -11.98 -9.87 3.44
C VAL A 201 -12.28 -8.73 4.42
N LYS A 202 -12.90 -7.64 3.96
CA LYS A 202 -13.29 -6.51 4.80
C LYS A 202 -14.63 -6.73 5.51
N PHE A 203 -15.61 -7.36 4.86
CA PHE A 203 -17.01 -7.43 5.31
C PHE A 203 -17.46 -8.81 5.82
N GLU A 204 -16.80 -9.90 5.41
CA GLU A 204 -17.01 -11.25 5.94
C GLU A 204 -15.99 -11.50 7.06
N THR A 205 -16.48 -12.07 8.15
CA THR A 205 -15.96 -11.92 9.51
C THR A 205 -14.51 -12.38 9.71
N GLN A 206 -13.83 -11.79 10.70
CA GLN A 206 -12.51 -12.21 11.21
C GLN A 206 -12.41 -13.74 11.44
N GLU A 207 -13.53 -14.41 11.70
CA GLU A 207 -13.67 -15.86 11.86
C GLU A 207 -13.37 -16.67 10.58
N ASP A 208 -13.76 -16.20 9.38
CA ASP A 208 -13.51 -16.94 8.12
C ASP A 208 -12.02 -16.85 7.71
N PHE A 209 -11.36 -15.74 8.05
CA PHE A 209 -9.91 -15.60 7.90
C PHE A 209 -9.16 -16.48 8.90
N ASP A 210 -9.63 -16.57 10.15
CA ASP A 210 -9.06 -17.46 11.14
C ASP A 210 -9.28 -18.94 10.72
N GLU A 211 -10.42 -19.29 10.14
CA GLU A 211 -10.71 -20.63 9.59
C GLU A 211 -9.85 -20.95 8.35
N TYR A 212 -9.62 -20.00 7.45
CA TYR A 212 -8.71 -20.14 6.30
C TYR A 212 -7.25 -20.36 6.74
N VAL A 213 -6.81 -19.64 7.78
CA VAL A 213 -5.50 -19.83 8.42
C VAL A 213 -5.40 -21.18 9.13
N ILE A 214 -6.53 -21.74 9.58
CA ILE A 214 -6.61 -23.03 10.31
C ILE A 214 -6.80 -24.24 9.38
N THR A 215 -7.35 -24.09 8.17
CA THR A 215 -7.74 -25.20 7.29
C THR A 215 -6.88 -25.41 6.05
N HIS A 216 -5.56 -25.23 6.18
CA HIS A 216 -4.57 -25.89 5.29
C HIS A 216 -3.50 -26.60 6.13
N GLN A 217 -3.88 -27.75 6.70
CA GLN A 217 -2.96 -28.71 7.31
C GLN A 217 -2.02 -29.26 6.22
N GLU A 218 -0.84 -28.64 6.00
CA GLU A 218 0.44 -29.33 5.65
C GLU A 218 1.67 -28.43 5.38
N MET A 219 1.71 -27.14 5.74
CA MET A 219 2.97 -26.36 5.67
C MET A 219 3.29 -25.54 6.93
N GLU A 220 4.13 -26.12 7.80
CA GLU A 220 5.03 -25.51 8.81
C GLU A 220 4.69 -24.10 9.40
N SER A 221 3.57 -23.91 10.14
CA SER A 221 3.33 -22.58 10.75
C SER A 221 2.77 -22.52 12.19
N ILE A 222 2.96 -23.54 13.04
CA ILE A 222 2.64 -23.43 14.49
C ILE A 222 3.42 -22.27 15.15
N LYS A 223 4.63 -21.94 14.64
CA LYS A 223 5.37 -20.75 15.08
C LYS A 223 4.70 -19.42 14.68
N TYR A 224 3.98 -19.37 13.56
CA TYR A 224 3.46 -18.13 12.98
C TYR A 224 2.22 -17.60 13.74
N GLU A 225 1.30 -18.49 14.11
CA GLU A 225 0.09 -18.13 14.85
C GLU A 225 0.42 -17.64 16.27
N VAL A 226 1.36 -18.33 16.94
CA VAL A 226 1.89 -17.91 18.25
C VAL A 226 2.62 -16.57 18.13
N HIS A 227 3.37 -16.33 17.05
CA HIS A 227 4.09 -15.08 16.87
C HIS A 227 3.17 -13.89 16.62
N ILE A 228 2.10 -14.05 15.82
CA ILE A 228 1.09 -13.01 15.61
C ILE A 228 0.31 -12.72 16.89
N LYS A 229 -0.18 -13.76 17.58
CA LYS A 229 -0.92 -13.58 18.84
C LYS A 229 -0.07 -12.88 19.90
N ASN A 230 1.22 -13.22 19.98
CA ASN A 230 2.16 -12.56 20.88
C ASN A 230 2.45 -11.11 20.45
N ALA A 231 2.66 -10.85 19.16
CA ALA A 231 2.90 -9.50 18.65
C ALA A 231 1.69 -8.57 18.90
N ILE A 232 0.46 -9.06 18.67
CA ILE A 232 -0.77 -8.31 18.97
C ILE A 232 -0.87 -8.03 20.47
N LYS A 233 -0.57 -9.02 21.31
CA LYS A 233 -0.63 -8.88 22.76
C LYS A 233 0.40 -7.87 23.28
N GLU A 234 1.64 -7.93 22.79
CA GLU A 234 2.72 -7.02 23.16
C GLU A 234 2.41 -5.58 22.72
N LEU A 235 1.89 -5.38 21.51
CA LEU A 235 1.46 -4.08 21.02
C LEU A 235 0.36 -3.47 21.90
N LYS A 236 -0.66 -4.26 22.28
CA LYS A 236 -1.73 -3.80 23.18
C LYS A 236 -1.20 -3.38 24.55
N GLN A 237 -0.28 -4.16 25.12
CA GLN A 237 0.32 -3.87 26.43
C GLN A 237 1.19 -2.60 26.41
N ASN A 238 1.92 -2.36 25.33
CA ASN A 238 2.73 -1.15 25.18
C ASN A 238 1.84 0.10 25.01
N LEU A 239 0.76 -0.01 24.23
CA LEU A 239 -0.25 1.04 24.08
C LEU A 239 -0.91 1.44 25.41
N GLU A 240 -1.20 0.47 26.28
CA GLU A 240 -1.78 0.75 27.61
C GLU A 240 -0.78 1.45 28.55
N LYS A 241 0.49 1.02 28.54
CA LYS A 241 1.54 1.65 29.37
C LYS A 241 1.80 3.10 28.97
N GLU A 242 1.84 3.40 27.67
CA GLU A 242 2.09 4.76 27.20
C GLU A 242 0.89 5.69 27.44
N LYS A 243 -0.35 5.21 27.29
CA LYS A 243 -1.55 5.98 27.67
C LYS A 243 -1.57 6.36 29.15
N ASN A 244 -1.00 5.51 30.00
CA ASN A 244 -0.90 5.77 31.44
C ASN A 244 0.24 6.75 31.78
N ASN A 245 1.27 6.86 30.94
CA ASN A 245 2.39 7.78 31.14
C ASN A 245 2.13 9.21 30.62
N ILE A 246 1.11 9.41 29.78
CA ILE A 246 0.70 10.74 29.28
C ILE A 246 -0.23 11.47 30.28
N ASN A 247 -0.77 10.76 31.27
CA ASN A 247 -1.67 11.30 32.29
C ASN A 247 -0.97 11.66 33.63
N TYR A 248 0.35 11.84 33.62
CA TYR A 248 1.15 12.33 34.77
C TYR A 248 1.91 13.60 34.42
#